data_AF-A0A7C3DM89-F1
#
_entry.id   AF-A0A7C3DM89-F1
#
_cell.length_a   1.000
_cell.length_b   1.000
_cell.length_c   1.000
_cell.angle_alpha   90.00
_cell.angle_beta   90.00
_cell.angle_gamma   90.00
#
_symmetry.space_group_name_H-M   'P 1'
#
loop_
_entity.id
_entity.type
_entity.pdbx_description
1 polymer ?
#
loop_
_entity_poly.entity_id
_entity_poly.type
_entity_poly.pdbx_seq_one_letter_code
_entity_poly.pdbx_strand_id
1 'polypeptide(L)'
;MRHALNAKTLEQSAITALTLFTHKKGGRQDWLFDQHFVVEHLTPTLLYRLQAHLPIKSAELVELWAEHLGLPETTLQTWKPELEPFFAEYLKLLAAELQAHTQNPRLLHRMLSCVG
;
A
#
# COMPACT_ATOMS: atom_id res chain seq x y z
N MET A 1 -19.09 12.78 1.84
CA MET A 1 -19.76 11.75 2.68
C MET A 1 -18.74 10.66 2.98
N ARG A 2 -18.67 10.14 4.22
CA ARG A 2 -17.71 9.08 4.60
C ARG A 2 -18.40 7.72 4.47
N HIS A 3 -17.75 6.75 3.82
CA HIS A 3 -18.30 5.43 3.52
C HIS A 3 -17.80 4.35 4.50
N ALA A 4 -18.52 3.24 4.58
CA ALA A 4 -18.00 2.03 5.22
C ALA A 4 -16.81 1.49 4.40
N LEU A 5 -15.76 1.02 5.07
CA LEU A 5 -14.62 0.40 4.40
C LEU A 5 -15.09 -0.89 3.72
N ASN A 6 -15.12 -0.88 2.39
CA ASN A 6 -15.41 -2.03 1.55
C ASN A 6 -14.35 -2.11 0.42
N ALA A 7 -14.36 -3.20 -0.33
CA ALA A 7 -13.39 -3.45 -1.42
C ALA A 7 -13.30 -2.27 -2.40
N LYS A 8 -14.45 -1.72 -2.82
CA LYS A 8 -14.50 -0.62 -3.79
C LYS A 8 -13.90 0.68 -3.24
N THR A 9 -14.21 1.03 -1.99
CA THR A 9 -13.61 2.23 -1.35
C THR A 9 -12.11 2.05 -1.16
N LEU A 10 -11.66 0.86 -0.78
CA LEU A 10 -10.25 0.57 -0.62
C LEU A 10 -9.48 0.67 -1.95
N GLU A 11 -9.99 0.04 -3.00
CA GLU A 11 -9.41 0.09 -4.34
C GLU A 11 -9.31 1.53 -4.85
N GLN A 12 -10.40 2.29 -4.75
CA GLN A 12 -10.41 3.70 -5.17
C GLN A 12 -9.37 4.53 -4.41
N SER A 13 -9.28 4.35 -3.08
CA SER A 13 -8.25 5.03 -2.28
C SER A 13 -6.84 4.57 -2.63
N ALA A 14 -6.64 3.29 -2.95
CA ALA A 14 -5.35 2.74 -3.37
C ALA A 14 -4.88 3.30 -4.71
N ILE A 15 -5.79 3.45 -5.68
CA ILE A 15 -5.53 4.07 -6.98
C ILE A 15 -5.25 5.57 -6.82
N THR A 16 -6.06 6.30 -6.04
CA THR A 16 -5.82 7.73 -5.79
C THR A 16 -4.46 7.95 -5.11
N ALA A 17 -4.15 7.14 -4.09
CA ALA A 17 -2.85 7.20 -3.42
C ALA A 17 -1.69 6.90 -4.39
N LEU A 18 -1.86 5.96 -5.32
CA LEU A 18 -0.88 5.65 -6.37
C LEU A 18 -0.65 6.89 -7.25
N THR A 19 -1.70 7.53 -7.76
CA THR A 19 -1.59 8.73 -8.59
C THR A 19 -0.89 9.88 -7.85
N LEU A 20 -1.23 10.10 -6.57
CA LEU A 20 -0.57 11.13 -5.76
C LEU A 20 0.91 10.81 -5.53
N PHE A 21 1.21 9.54 -5.30
CA PHE A 21 2.55 9.06 -5.02
C PHE A 21 3.47 9.19 -6.25
N THR A 22 3.01 8.76 -7.44
CA THR A 22 3.78 8.88 -8.70
C THR A 22 4.01 10.33 -9.08
N HIS A 23 3.00 11.20 -8.91
CA HIS A 23 3.15 12.63 -9.10
C HIS A 23 4.19 13.25 -8.16
N LYS A 24 4.22 12.83 -6.89
CA LYS A 24 5.21 13.30 -5.90
C LYS A 24 6.64 12.85 -6.22
N LYS A 25 6.82 11.65 -6.80
CA LYS A 25 8.14 11.07 -7.12
C LYS A 25 8.68 11.46 -8.51
N GLY A 26 7.89 12.16 -9.33
CA GLY A 26 8.36 12.74 -10.59
C GLY A 26 8.61 11.71 -11.71
N GLY A 27 7.80 10.65 -11.80
CA GLY A 27 7.78 9.68 -12.92
C GLY A 27 8.97 8.71 -13.02
N ARG A 28 10.09 8.95 -12.32
CA ARG A 28 11.29 8.09 -12.38
C ARG A 28 11.09 6.67 -11.82
N GLN A 29 9.98 6.41 -11.13
CA GLN A 29 9.70 5.14 -10.45
C GLN A 29 8.37 4.50 -10.89
N ASP A 30 7.77 4.96 -12.01
CA ASP A 30 6.51 4.41 -12.53
C ASP A 30 6.58 2.90 -12.85
N TRP A 31 7.77 2.38 -13.15
CA TRP A 31 8.00 0.96 -13.44
C TRP A 31 8.04 0.07 -12.19
N LEU A 32 8.26 0.65 -11.01
CA LEU A 32 8.29 -0.11 -9.76
C LEU A 32 6.89 -0.36 -9.23
N PHE A 33 5.88 0.40 -9.64
CA PHE A 33 4.61 0.38 -8.93
C PHE A 33 3.48 0.75 -9.88
N ASP A 34 2.90 -0.27 -10.52
CA ASP A 34 1.84 -0.10 -11.49
C ASP A 34 0.44 -0.33 -10.89
N GLN A 35 -0.58 0.08 -11.66
CA GLN A 35 -1.97 -0.07 -11.27
C GLN A 35 -2.40 -1.54 -11.16
N HIS A 36 -1.81 -2.44 -11.94
CA HIS A 36 -2.16 -3.85 -11.94
C HIS A 36 -1.74 -4.51 -10.62
N PHE A 37 -0.52 -4.27 -10.14
CA PHE A 37 -0.09 -4.66 -8.81
C PHE A 37 -1.04 -4.15 -7.72
N VAL A 38 -1.41 -2.87 -7.79
CA VAL A 38 -2.27 -2.24 -6.79
C VAL A 38 -3.65 -2.88 -6.73
N VAL A 39 -4.27 -3.14 -7.88
CA VAL A 39 -5.63 -3.67 -7.96
C VAL A 39 -5.67 -5.18 -7.70
N GLU A 40 -4.79 -5.96 -8.34
CA GLU A 40 -4.88 -7.42 -8.33
C GLU A 40 -4.17 -8.07 -7.14
N HIS A 41 -3.14 -7.43 -6.58
CA HIS A 41 -2.33 -8.02 -5.50
C HIS A 41 -2.46 -7.26 -4.18
N LEU A 42 -2.25 -5.94 -4.21
CA LEU A 42 -2.20 -5.14 -3.00
C LEU A 42 -3.58 -4.96 -2.36
N THR A 43 -4.58 -4.56 -3.14
CA THR A 43 -5.93 -4.26 -2.63
C THR A 43 -6.57 -5.49 -1.94
N PRO A 44 -6.54 -6.70 -2.53
CA PRO A 44 -7.07 -7.90 -1.86
C PRO A 44 -6.32 -8.23 -0.57
N THR A 45 -4.98 -8.11 -0.57
CA THR A 45 -4.14 -8.35 0.60
C THR A 45 -4.46 -7.37 1.73
N LEU A 46 -4.61 -6.09 1.40
CA LEU A 46 -5.00 -5.05 2.34
C LEU A 46 -6.42 -5.28 2.88
N LEU A 47 -7.38 -5.63 2.01
CA LEU A 47 -8.75 -5.91 2.42
C LEU A 47 -8.79 -7.04 3.46
N TYR A 48 -8.12 -8.15 3.16
CA TYR A 48 -8.02 -9.30 4.06
C TYR A 48 -7.39 -8.88 5.40
N ARG A 49 -6.23 -8.22 5.39
CA ARG A 49 -5.54 -7.82 6.62
C ARG A 49 -6.37 -6.87 7.47
N LEU A 50 -7.05 -5.91 6.84
CA LEU A 50 -7.90 -4.94 7.55
C LEU A 50 -9.13 -5.62 8.18
N GLN A 51 -9.77 -6.56 7.47
CA GLN A 51 -10.89 -7.36 7.97
C GLN A 51 -10.46 -8.28 9.12
N ALA A 52 -9.29 -8.92 8.99
CA ALA A 52 -8.70 -9.81 10.00
C ALA A 52 -8.02 -9.04 11.16
N HIS A 53 -8.04 -7.71 11.14
CA HIS A 53 -7.37 -6.85 12.14
C HIS A 53 -5.87 -7.12 12.29
N LEU A 54 -5.23 -7.52 11.20
CA LEU A 54 -3.79 -7.75 11.12
C LEU A 54 -3.05 -6.45 10.79
N PRO A 55 -1.81 -6.30 11.26
CA PRO A 55 -0.96 -5.16 10.88
C PRO A 55 -0.63 -5.21 9.38
N ILE A 56 -0.32 -4.04 8.81
CA ILE A 56 0.21 -3.90 7.46
C ILE A 56 1.63 -3.36 7.58
N LYS A 57 2.64 -4.16 7.23
CA LYS A 57 4.05 -3.76 7.30
C LYS A 57 4.59 -3.46 5.91
N SER A 58 5.39 -2.40 5.79
CA SER A 58 6.05 -2.03 4.54
C SER A 58 6.92 -3.16 3.98
N ALA A 59 7.70 -3.83 4.84
CA ALA A 59 8.53 -4.98 4.44
C ALA A 59 7.74 -6.12 3.76
N GLU A 60 6.53 -6.40 4.23
CA GLU A 60 5.67 -7.44 3.64
C GLU A 60 5.10 -7.00 2.28
N LEU A 61 4.95 -5.69 2.04
CA LEU A 61 4.57 -5.18 0.73
C LEU A 61 5.70 -5.27 -0.28
N VAL A 62 6.95 -5.10 0.17
CA VAL A 62 8.13 -5.33 -0.68
C VAL A 62 8.16 -6.80 -1.13
N GLU A 63 7.88 -7.73 -0.21
CA GLU A 63 7.80 -9.16 -0.50
C GLU A 63 6.67 -9.47 -1.50
N LEU A 64 5.47 -8.93 -1.28
CA LEU A 64 4.33 -9.08 -2.20
C LEU A 64 4.65 -8.54 -3.60
N TRP A 65 5.34 -7.41 -3.68
CA TRP A 65 5.78 -6.81 -4.93
C TRP A 65 6.83 -7.67 -5.66
N ALA A 66 7.80 -8.20 -4.92
CA ALA A 66 8.81 -9.07 -5.49
C ALA A 66 8.20 -10.38 -6.02
N GLU A 67 7.22 -10.94 -5.29
CA GLU A 67 6.46 -12.11 -5.73
C GLU A 67 5.69 -11.81 -7.03
N HIS A 68 5.01 -10.67 -7.10
CA HIS A 68 4.30 -10.24 -8.30
C HIS A 68 5.23 -10.16 -9.54
N LEU A 69 6.45 -9.66 -9.36
CA LEU A 69 7.44 -9.54 -10.44
C LEU A 69 8.24 -10.84 -10.68
N GLY A 70 8.02 -11.90 -9.90
CA GLY A 70 8.80 -13.14 -9.98
C GLY A 70 10.29 -12.94 -9.67
N LEU A 71 10.62 -11.97 -8.81
CA LEU A 71 12.01 -11.67 -8.46
C LEU A 71 12.60 -12.76 -7.56
N PRO A 72 13.86 -13.18 -7.79
CA PRO A 72 14.57 -14.04 -6.87
C PRO A 72 14.73 -13.39 -5.49
N GLU A 73 14.74 -14.22 -4.44
CA GLU A 73 14.93 -13.76 -3.06
C GLU A 73 16.21 -12.93 -2.89
N THR A 74 17.30 -13.31 -3.57
CA THR A 74 18.58 -12.56 -3.52
C THR A 74 18.46 -11.13 -4.05
N THR A 75 17.68 -10.92 -5.11
CA THR A 75 17.38 -9.59 -5.66
C THR A 75 16.53 -8.78 -4.68
N LEU A 76 15.50 -9.41 -4.10
CA LEU A 76 14.67 -8.80 -3.06
C LEU A 76 15.53 -8.33 -1.88
N GLN A 77 16.40 -9.17 -1.33
CA GLN A 77 17.25 -8.78 -0.19
C GLN A 77 18.17 -7.59 -0.50
N THR A 78 18.63 -7.49 -1.75
CA THR A 78 19.46 -6.36 -2.20
C THR A 78 18.67 -5.06 -2.26
N TRP A 79 17.41 -5.11 -2.72
CA TRP A 79 16.61 -3.91 -2.98
C TRP A 79 15.69 -3.53 -1.80
N LYS A 80 15.46 -4.45 -0.86
CA LYS A 80 14.56 -4.26 0.29
C LYS A 80 14.86 -2.99 1.10
N PRO A 81 16.13 -2.61 1.40
CA PRO A 81 16.42 -1.37 2.13
C PRO A 81 15.97 -0.10 1.40
N GLU A 82 15.95 -0.11 0.06
CA GLU A 82 15.52 1.04 -0.75
C GLU A 82 14.00 1.04 -0.97
N LEU A 83 13.42 -0.16 -1.17
CA LEU A 83 12.00 -0.32 -1.44
C LEU A 83 11.14 -0.15 -0.18
N GLU A 84 11.61 -0.59 0.98
CA GLU A 84 10.80 -0.53 2.21
C GLU A 84 10.37 0.92 2.57
N PRO A 85 11.26 1.92 2.58
CA PRO A 85 10.87 3.32 2.77
C PRO A 85 9.88 3.83 1.70
N PHE A 86 10.03 3.35 0.46
CA PHE A 86 9.13 3.69 -0.64
C PHE A 86 7.71 3.17 -0.39
N PHE A 87 7.57 1.89 -0.02
CA PHE A 87 6.27 1.31 0.34
C PHE A 87 5.68 1.94 1.61
N ALA A 88 6.52 2.31 2.58
CA ALA A 88 6.07 3.01 3.78
C ALA A 88 5.49 4.41 3.45
N GLU A 89 6.10 5.14 2.50
CA GLU A 89 5.55 6.42 2.04
C GLU A 89 4.21 6.25 1.31
N TYR A 90 4.08 5.24 0.44
CA TYR A 90 2.82 4.94 -0.21
C TYR A 90 1.72 4.60 0.83
N LEU A 91 2.02 3.75 1.81
CA LEU A 91 1.09 3.39 2.88
C LEU A 91 0.61 4.61 3.68
N LYS A 92 1.47 5.61 3.89
CA LYS A 92 1.08 6.88 4.54
C LYS A 92 0.04 7.64 3.72
N LEU A 93 0.22 7.74 2.40
CA LEU A 93 -0.75 8.38 1.52
C LEU A 93 -2.07 7.62 1.49
N LEU A 94 -2.00 6.30 1.35
CA LEU A 94 -3.19 5.44 1.36
C LEU A 94 -3.97 5.57 2.67
N ALA A 95 -3.27 5.58 3.80
CA ALA A 95 -3.93 5.71 5.09
C ALA A 95 -4.59 7.09 5.26
N ALA A 96 -3.98 8.16 4.74
CA ALA A 96 -4.57 9.50 4.72
C ALA A 96 -5.84 9.56 3.85
N GLU A 97 -5.78 9.00 2.63
CA GLU A 97 -6.93 8.87 1.74
C GLU A 97 -8.07 8.09 2.40
N LEU A 98 -7.76 6.93 2.99
CA LEU A 98 -8.75 6.11 3.69
C LEU A 98 -9.37 6.84 4.89
N GLN A 99 -8.62 7.67 5.63
CA GLN A 99 -9.20 8.46 6.72
C GLN A 99 -10.15 9.54 6.21
N ALA A 100 -9.81 10.21 5.11
CA ALA A 100 -10.67 11.22 4.51
C ALA A 100 -12.02 10.62 4.05
N HIS A 101 -11.98 9.38 3.57
CA HIS A 101 -13.12 8.72 2.93
C HIS A 101 -13.87 7.68 3.77
N THR A 102 -13.33 7.25 4.92
CA THR A 102 -13.96 6.24 5.79
C THR A 102 -14.36 6.78 7.16
N GLN A 103 -15.38 6.16 7.77
CA GLN A 103 -15.84 6.50 9.12
C GLN A 103 -15.02 5.82 10.23
N ASN A 104 -13.87 5.20 9.94
CA ASN A 104 -13.11 4.41 10.90
C ASN A 104 -11.90 5.19 11.47
N PRO A 105 -12.04 5.87 12.62
CA PRO A 105 -10.98 6.72 13.16
C PRO A 105 -9.72 5.94 13.59
N ARG A 106 -9.82 4.61 13.76
CA ARG A 106 -8.70 3.76 14.18
C ARG A 106 -7.98 3.09 13.01
N LEU A 107 -8.50 3.22 11.79
CA LEU A 107 -7.94 2.59 10.59
C LEU A 107 -6.51 3.07 10.32
N LEU A 108 -6.30 4.39 10.38
CA LEU A 108 -4.99 5.01 10.26
C LEU A 108 -4.01 4.53 11.32
N HIS A 109 -4.44 4.51 12.58
CA HIS A 109 -3.58 4.04 13.65
C HIS A 109 -3.17 2.59 13.37
N ARG A 110 -4.08 1.71 12.94
CA ARG A 110 -3.74 0.31 12.62
C ARG A 110 -2.80 0.16 11.43
N MET A 111 -2.93 1.02 10.42
CA MET A 111 -2.05 1.01 9.24
C MET A 111 -0.67 1.62 9.54
N LEU A 112 -0.58 2.60 10.43
CA LEU A 112 0.65 3.35 10.70
C LEU A 112 1.34 2.99 12.02
N SER A 113 0.69 2.29 12.95
CA SER A 113 1.27 1.91 14.25
C SER A 113 2.29 0.77 14.17
N CYS A 114 2.67 0.36 12.96
CA CYS A 114 3.79 -0.54 12.71
C CYS A 114 5.01 0.18 12.10
N VAL A 115 4.99 1.52 12.02
CA VAL A 115 6.19 2.32 11.79
C VAL A 115 6.83 2.60 13.15
N GLY A 116 7.49 1.58 13.69
CA GLY A 116 8.19 1.63 14.97
C GLY A 116 9.16 0.47 15.08
#